data_AF-A0A081CL11-F1
#
_entry.id   AF-A0A081CL11-F1
#
_cell.length_a   1.000
_cell.length_b   1.000
_cell.length_c   1.000
_cell.angle_alpha   90.00
_cell.angle_beta   90.00
_cell.angle_gamma   90.00
#
_symmetry.space_group_name_H-M   'P 1'
#
loop_
_entity.id
_entity.type
_entity.pdbx_description
1 polymer ?
#
loop_
_entity_poly.entity_id
_entity_poly.type
_entity_poly.pdbx_seq_one_letter_code
_entity_poly.pdbx_strand_id
1 'polypeptide(L)'
;MRFSAPFTAAAAAASLVLLPAASAHGPETKDEVVKFLDQQHAAYHCAPAIAAMTAARKKSWAQKVLGGDSVQNKNLFIDGYFEDLGIDGEIAAKGIKALEEKGKRIMACDPVVESKIRNSTCVLSPETTQGPYYHTEDHPIRANMAEWQLGVHFQMDVGVIDVDTCEPIPNILVDLWHANATGHYSGHPDPAPHLKDEIPAQTGVRKGLLSAFPRTNTHEQWLRGALPTDRNGVAQFTSVFPGYYTGRATHVHVKIHNDWEALPNGTFRSGRLIHTGQFFFDDELNMMMDKVWPYNTNPIADLPGRGRTRNWEDSLQIFQVSHDNGYFPTFDVEKLGGVMTDGLIGYITVGVNRSVIVDEAWVPTTGGGKTKPYVPADAAAPSHQEL
;
A
#
# COMPACT_ATOMS: atom_id res chain seq x y z
N MET A 1 61.32 43.74 -19.06
CA MET A 1 60.17 43.81 -20.00
C MET A 1 59.95 42.42 -20.58
N ARG A 2 58.67 42.01 -20.75
CA ARG A 2 58.13 41.08 -21.78
C ARG A 2 58.66 39.63 -21.93
N PHE A 3 57.77 38.66 -21.63
CA PHE A 3 57.46 37.38 -22.35
C PHE A 3 58.60 36.34 -22.58
N SER A 4 58.42 35.03 -22.80
CA SER A 4 57.28 34.11 -23.08
C SER A 4 57.74 32.63 -22.90
N ALA A 5 56.92 31.57 -22.78
CA ALA A 5 55.46 31.46 -22.57
C ALA A 5 55.03 30.28 -21.63
N PRO A 6 54.55 29.06 -22.03
CA PRO A 6 53.45 28.45 -21.25
C PRO A 6 53.62 26.99 -20.74
N PHE A 7 52.99 26.68 -19.62
CA PHE A 7 52.55 25.32 -19.26
C PHE A 7 51.04 25.20 -19.49
N THR A 8 50.63 24.21 -20.29
CA THR A 8 49.21 23.88 -20.53
C THR A 8 48.69 22.92 -19.45
N ALA A 9 47.90 23.42 -18.51
CA ALA A 9 47.10 22.58 -17.62
C ALA A 9 45.72 22.33 -18.25
N ALA A 10 45.47 21.09 -18.69
CA ALA A 10 44.16 20.67 -19.15
C ALA A 10 43.25 20.42 -17.94
N ALA A 11 42.21 21.25 -17.76
CA ALA A 11 41.20 21.03 -16.74
C ALA A 11 40.27 19.89 -17.18
N ALA A 12 40.38 18.73 -16.54
CA ALA A 12 39.40 17.66 -16.69
C ALA A 12 38.10 18.06 -15.97
N ALA A 13 37.09 18.46 -16.74
CA ALA A 13 35.75 18.68 -16.20
C ALA A 13 35.13 17.33 -15.84
N ALA A 14 35.11 17.01 -14.54
CA ALA A 14 34.40 15.84 -14.03
C ALA A 14 32.89 16.07 -14.18
N SER A 15 32.30 15.46 -15.22
CA SER A 15 30.85 15.42 -15.39
C SER A 15 30.23 14.62 -14.25
N LEU A 16 29.67 15.33 -13.26
CA LEU A 16 28.89 14.72 -12.19
C LEU A 16 27.69 13.99 -12.82
N VAL A 17 27.73 12.65 -12.80
CA VAL A 17 26.54 11.85 -13.12
C VAL A 17 25.56 12.05 -11.96
N LEU A 18 24.57 12.91 -12.18
CA LEU A 18 23.44 13.09 -11.27
C LEU A 18 22.67 11.78 -11.21
N LEU A 19 22.94 10.99 -10.16
CA LEU A 19 21.91 10.13 -9.58
C LEU A 19 20.66 10.99 -9.37
N PRO A 20 19.46 10.53 -9.75
CA PRO A 20 18.25 11.29 -9.50
C PRO A 20 18.12 11.44 -7.99
N ALA A 21 18.31 12.66 -7.49
CA ALA A 21 18.01 12.98 -6.11
C ALA A 21 16.54 12.62 -5.86
N ALA A 22 16.25 12.00 -4.71
CA ALA A 22 14.88 11.84 -4.23
C ALA A 22 14.30 13.25 -4.04
N SER A 23 13.62 13.75 -5.07
CA SER A 23 13.27 15.15 -5.15
C SER A 23 12.12 15.45 -4.19
N ALA A 24 12.34 16.37 -3.27
CA ALA A 24 11.28 16.95 -2.46
C ALA A 24 10.28 17.76 -3.30
N HIS A 25 10.65 18.09 -4.54
CA HIS A 25 9.83 18.77 -5.53
C HIS A 25 9.34 17.76 -6.59
N GLY A 26 8.05 17.81 -6.91
CA GLY A 26 7.45 16.95 -7.93
C GLY A 26 7.84 17.31 -9.37
N PRO A 27 7.42 16.51 -10.35
CA PRO A 27 7.46 16.87 -11.77
C PRO A 27 6.73 18.20 -12.02
N GLU A 28 7.37 19.12 -12.76
CA GLU A 28 6.81 20.44 -13.08
C GLU A 28 6.15 20.46 -14.46
N THR A 29 6.55 19.55 -15.35
CA THR A 29 6.06 19.44 -16.73
C THR A 29 5.23 18.18 -16.97
N LYS A 30 4.38 18.20 -18.01
CA LYS A 30 3.57 17.04 -18.41
C LYS A 30 4.42 15.82 -18.77
N ASP A 31 5.55 16.04 -19.43
CA ASP A 31 6.44 14.96 -19.87
C ASP A 31 7.15 14.30 -18.67
N GLU A 32 7.46 15.08 -17.62
CA GLU A 32 7.97 14.54 -16.35
C GLU A 32 6.90 13.77 -15.57
N VAL A 33 5.62 14.20 -15.60
CA VAL A 33 4.51 13.43 -15.02
C VAL A 33 4.33 12.09 -15.75
N VAL A 34 4.38 12.07 -17.09
CA VAL A 34 4.32 10.82 -17.87
C VAL A 34 5.51 9.92 -17.53
N LYS A 35 6.72 10.47 -17.49
CA LYS A 35 7.92 9.72 -17.11
C LYS A 35 7.84 9.16 -15.68
N PHE A 36 7.25 9.91 -14.73
CA PHE A 36 7.02 9.44 -13.37
C PHE A 36 6.03 8.26 -13.36
N LEU A 37 4.91 8.37 -14.08
CA LEU A 37 3.92 7.29 -14.21
C LEU A 37 4.53 6.03 -14.86
N ASP A 38 5.34 6.18 -15.92
CA ASP A 38 6.05 5.06 -16.56
C ASP A 38 7.03 4.38 -15.58
N GLN A 39 7.76 5.15 -14.78
CA GLN A 39 8.64 4.62 -13.73
C GLN A 39 7.83 3.90 -12.63
N GLN A 40 6.69 4.47 -12.23
CA GLN A 40 5.79 3.89 -11.25
C GLN A 40 5.20 2.56 -11.75
N HIS A 41 4.75 2.50 -13.02
CA HIS A 41 4.26 1.29 -13.68
C HIS A 41 5.35 0.21 -13.82
N ALA A 42 6.58 0.60 -14.17
CA ALA A 42 7.71 -0.33 -14.24
C ALA A 42 8.07 -0.89 -12.85
N ALA A 43 8.02 -0.06 -11.80
CA ALA A 43 8.21 -0.50 -10.42
C ALA A 43 7.11 -1.50 -10.03
N TYR A 44 5.83 -1.23 -10.33
CA TYR A 44 4.72 -2.13 -10.05
C TYR A 44 4.87 -3.52 -10.68
N HIS A 45 5.38 -3.61 -11.91
CA HIS A 45 5.63 -4.89 -12.57
C HIS A 45 6.79 -5.68 -11.92
N CYS A 46 7.78 -5.00 -11.35
CA CYS A 46 9.00 -5.64 -10.83
C CYS A 46 9.08 -5.72 -9.30
N ALA A 47 8.16 -5.08 -8.57
CA ALA A 47 8.15 -5.00 -7.11
C ALA A 47 8.19 -6.38 -6.41
N PRO A 48 7.43 -7.42 -6.81
CA PRO A 48 7.52 -8.74 -6.17
C PRO A 48 8.93 -9.35 -6.27
N ALA A 49 9.62 -9.15 -7.39
CA ALA A 49 10.99 -9.63 -7.59
C ALA A 49 12.02 -8.79 -6.80
N ILE A 50 11.79 -7.48 -6.63
CA ILE A 50 12.67 -6.62 -5.81
C ILE A 50 12.48 -6.95 -4.31
N ALA A 51 11.24 -7.12 -3.85
CA ALA A 51 10.92 -7.54 -2.48
C ALA A 51 11.59 -8.89 -2.15
N ALA A 52 11.52 -9.86 -3.05
CA ALA A 52 12.22 -11.14 -2.95
C ALA A 52 13.74 -10.96 -2.74
N MET A 53 14.39 -10.12 -3.56
CA MET A 53 15.82 -9.83 -3.42
C MET A 53 16.17 -9.12 -2.10
N THR A 54 15.34 -8.16 -1.67
CA THR A 54 15.53 -7.42 -0.41
C THR A 54 15.37 -8.34 0.81
N ALA A 55 14.38 -9.23 0.81
CA ALA A 55 14.22 -10.26 1.85
C ALA A 55 15.40 -11.24 1.90
N ALA A 56 15.89 -11.69 0.74
CA ALA A 56 17.07 -12.56 0.66
C ALA A 56 18.35 -11.88 1.18
N ARG A 57 18.56 -10.60 0.84
CA ARG A 57 19.67 -9.78 1.37
C ARG A 57 19.60 -9.63 2.89
N LYS A 58 18.42 -9.31 3.45
CA LYS A 58 18.21 -9.20 4.90
C LYS A 58 18.50 -10.51 5.62
N LYS A 59 18.00 -11.64 5.09
CA LYS A 59 18.28 -12.98 5.65
C LYS A 59 19.77 -13.31 5.66
N SER A 60 20.47 -13.04 4.56
CA SER A 60 21.93 -13.22 4.45
C SER A 60 22.69 -12.35 5.46
N TRP A 61 22.29 -11.09 5.64
CA TRP A 61 22.90 -10.18 6.61
C TRP A 61 22.65 -10.61 8.06
N ALA A 62 21.41 -10.99 8.42
CA ALA A 62 21.09 -11.48 9.75
C ALA A 62 21.87 -12.77 10.12
N GLN A 63 22.01 -13.69 9.17
CA GLN A 63 22.86 -14.89 9.34
C GLN A 63 24.34 -14.52 9.58
N LYS A 64 24.84 -13.47 8.90
CA LYS A 64 26.22 -12.96 9.05
C LYS A 64 26.47 -12.25 10.38
N VAL A 65 25.44 -11.71 11.04
CA VAL A 65 25.54 -11.04 12.35
C VAL A 65 25.45 -12.04 13.51
N LEU A 66 24.65 -13.10 13.37
CA LEU A 66 24.41 -14.08 14.45
C LEU A 66 25.36 -15.29 14.43
N GLY A 67 25.99 -15.60 13.29
CA GLY A 67 26.95 -16.70 13.13
C GLY A 67 28.36 -16.19 12.93
N GLY A 68 29.11 -15.99 14.02
CA GLY A 68 30.51 -15.60 13.94
C GLY A 68 31.44 -16.77 13.57
N ASP A 69 31.71 -16.98 12.27
CA ASP A 69 33.09 -17.02 11.76
C ASP A 69 33.23 -16.98 10.21
N SER A 70 34.44 -16.64 9.77
CA SER A 70 35.10 -16.93 8.47
C SER A 70 34.47 -16.43 7.16
N VAL A 71 35.15 -15.45 6.55
CA VAL A 71 34.78 -14.80 5.29
C VAL A 71 35.16 -15.65 4.06
N GLN A 72 34.18 -16.23 3.38
CA GLN A 72 34.22 -16.46 1.93
C GLN A 72 32.89 -16.10 1.25
N ASN A 73 32.61 -14.80 1.11
CA ASN A 73 31.70 -14.25 0.10
C ASN A 73 31.98 -12.76 -0.08
N LYS A 74 32.71 -12.40 -1.15
CA LYS A 74 33.26 -11.05 -1.36
C LYS A 74 32.30 -10.05 -2.03
N ASN A 75 31.10 -10.47 -2.44
CA ASN A 75 30.23 -9.67 -3.32
C ASN A 75 28.91 -9.25 -2.64
N LEU A 76 28.97 -8.43 -1.59
CA LEU A 76 27.76 -7.89 -0.94
C LEU A 76 27.71 -6.37 -0.74
N PHE A 77 28.81 -5.65 -1.01
CA PHE A 77 28.81 -4.19 -1.20
C PHE A 77 29.80 -3.86 -2.31
N ILE A 78 29.33 -3.19 -3.38
CA ILE A 78 30.17 -2.73 -4.47
C ILE A 78 30.42 -1.24 -4.28
N ASP A 79 31.49 -0.94 -3.54
CA ASP A 79 32.31 0.24 -3.75
C ASP A 79 33.68 -0.26 -4.25
N GLY A 80 34.19 0.30 -5.36
CA GLY A 80 35.54 0.00 -5.88
C GLY A 80 35.69 -1.12 -6.93
N TYR A 81 34.65 -1.85 -7.35
CA TYR A 81 34.80 -3.01 -8.26
C TYR A 81 35.30 -2.69 -9.69
N PHE A 82 35.34 -1.42 -10.09
CA PHE A 82 35.78 -1.03 -11.45
C PHE A 82 37.26 -0.64 -11.57
N GLU A 83 37.98 -0.47 -10.46
CA GLU A 83 39.38 -0.02 -10.50
C GLU A 83 40.39 -1.18 -10.66
N ASP A 84 40.01 -2.40 -10.29
CA ASP A 84 40.94 -3.55 -10.13
C ASP A 84 40.85 -4.60 -11.27
N LEU A 85 40.10 -4.31 -12.35
CA LEU A 85 39.92 -5.24 -13.48
C LEU A 85 40.62 -4.85 -14.79
N GLY A 86 41.16 -3.63 -14.91
CA GLY A 86 41.96 -3.22 -16.08
C GLY A 86 41.24 -3.36 -17.43
N ILE A 87 39.92 -3.16 -17.46
CA ILE A 87 39.12 -3.25 -18.69
C ILE A 87 38.92 -1.85 -19.27
N ASP A 88 39.72 -1.54 -20.29
CA ASP A 88 39.66 -0.27 -21.01
C ASP A 88 38.26 -0.05 -21.62
N GLY A 89 37.79 1.20 -21.60
CA GLY A 89 36.39 1.58 -21.88
C GLY A 89 35.83 1.22 -23.27
N GLU A 90 36.67 0.72 -24.19
CA GLU A 90 36.27 0.27 -25.52
C GLU A 90 35.65 -1.14 -25.53
N ILE A 91 35.93 -1.98 -24.53
CA ILE A 91 35.34 -3.35 -24.43
C ILE A 91 33.90 -3.28 -23.91
N ALA A 92 33.60 -2.37 -22.99
CA ALA A 92 32.24 -2.17 -22.47
C ALA A 92 31.22 -1.85 -23.57
N ALA A 93 31.62 -1.06 -24.58
CA ALA A 93 30.79 -0.72 -25.74
C ALA A 93 30.49 -1.93 -26.65
N LYS A 94 31.42 -2.90 -26.76
CA LYS A 94 31.22 -4.12 -27.57
C LYS A 94 30.34 -5.16 -26.88
N GLY A 95 30.33 -5.18 -25.54
CA GLY A 95 29.48 -6.09 -24.76
C GLY A 95 27.98 -5.87 -24.96
N ILE A 96 27.54 -4.62 -25.15
CA ILE A 96 26.12 -4.26 -25.32
C ILE A 96 25.54 -4.89 -26.59
N LYS A 97 26.24 -4.78 -27.74
CA LYS A 97 25.78 -5.38 -29.01
C LYS A 97 25.71 -6.91 -28.98
N ALA A 98 26.68 -7.57 -28.32
CA ALA A 98 26.72 -9.03 -28.23
C ALA A 98 25.59 -9.62 -27.34
N LEU A 99 24.93 -8.80 -26.51
CA LEU A 99 23.78 -9.21 -25.70
C LEU A 99 22.46 -9.15 -26.47
N GLU A 100 22.30 -8.20 -27.39
CA GLU A 100 21.11 -8.10 -28.25
C GLU A 100 21.00 -9.29 -29.22
N GLU A 101 22.11 -9.71 -29.83
CA GLU A 101 22.16 -10.83 -30.80
C GLU A 101 21.83 -12.20 -30.19
N LYS A 102 21.80 -12.34 -28.85
CA LYS A 102 21.47 -13.60 -28.15
C LYS A 102 20.06 -13.65 -27.54
N GLY A 103 19.18 -12.70 -27.89
CA GLY A 103 17.74 -12.80 -27.63
C GLY A 103 17.32 -12.72 -26.15
N LYS A 104 18.23 -12.45 -25.21
CA LYS A 104 17.89 -12.16 -23.82
C LYS A 104 17.56 -10.68 -23.69
N ARG A 105 16.26 -10.36 -23.74
CA ARG A 105 15.76 -9.02 -23.38
C ARG A 105 16.29 -8.61 -22.01
N ILE A 106 16.88 -7.42 -21.95
CA ILE A 106 17.14 -6.71 -20.69
C ILE A 106 15.76 -6.33 -20.11
N MET A 107 15.59 -6.47 -18.78
CA MET A 107 14.31 -6.47 -18.05
C MET A 107 13.48 -7.77 -18.18
N ALA A 108 14.02 -8.87 -17.66
CA ALA A 108 13.21 -10.00 -17.18
C ALA A 108 13.14 -9.92 -15.64
N CYS A 109 12.00 -9.47 -15.10
CA CYS A 109 11.74 -9.43 -13.66
C CYS A 109 11.12 -10.77 -13.22
N ASP A 110 11.94 -11.67 -12.67
CA ASP A 110 11.54 -12.95 -12.07
C ASP A 110 12.69 -13.44 -11.16
N PRO A 111 12.45 -14.27 -10.11
CA PRO A 111 11.23 -15.02 -9.83
C PRO A 111 10.24 -14.30 -8.90
N VAL A 112 8.95 -14.50 -9.13
CA VAL A 112 7.90 -14.35 -8.11
C VAL A 112 8.24 -15.26 -6.92
N VAL A 113 8.53 -14.67 -5.75
CA VAL A 113 8.60 -15.43 -4.49
C VAL A 113 7.21 -15.59 -3.93
N GLU A 114 6.91 -16.82 -3.53
CA GLU A 114 5.67 -17.20 -2.87
C GLU A 114 5.50 -16.43 -1.56
N SER A 115 4.50 -15.55 -1.50
CA SER A 115 4.18 -14.78 -0.30
C SER A 115 3.74 -15.69 0.85
N LYS A 116 4.12 -15.33 2.07
CA LYS A 116 3.78 -16.08 3.28
C LYS A 116 3.40 -15.14 4.39
N ILE A 117 2.42 -15.56 5.18
CA ILE A 117 2.00 -14.89 6.41
C ILE A 117 3.21 -14.77 7.34
N ARG A 118 3.57 -13.52 7.67
CA ARG A 118 4.74 -13.21 8.51
C ARG A 118 4.45 -13.26 10.00
N ASN A 119 3.24 -12.89 10.41
CA ASN A 119 2.86 -12.81 11.82
C ASN A 119 1.91 -13.96 12.17
N SER A 120 2.33 -14.83 13.09
CA SER A 120 1.56 -16.03 13.48
C SER A 120 0.63 -15.78 14.69
N THR A 121 0.28 -14.53 14.97
CA THR A 121 -0.71 -14.17 16.00
C THR A 121 -2.11 -14.58 15.57
N CYS A 122 -2.54 -15.76 16.02
CA CYS A 122 -3.90 -16.26 15.85
C CYS A 122 -4.85 -15.57 16.85
N VAL A 123 -5.27 -14.36 16.53
CA VAL A 123 -6.25 -13.57 17.30
C VAL A 123 -7.32 -13.03 16.36
N LEU A 124 -8.56 -12.94 16.81
CA LEU A 124 -9.65 -12.36 16.03
C LEU A 124 -9.43 -10.86 15.88
N SER A 125 -9.31 -10.41 14.63
CA SER A 125 -9.20 -8.99 14.29
C SER A 125 -10.53 -8.30 14.62
N PRO A 126 -10.54 -7.21 15.43
CA PRO A 126 -11.75 -6.47 15.74
C PRO A 126 -12.43 -5.91 14.50
N GLU A 127 -13.75 -6.04 14.45
CA GLU A 127 -14.56 -5.40 13.42
C GLU A 127 -14.56 -3.89 13.58
N THR A 128 -14.44 -3.18 12.47
CA THR A 128 -14.58 -1.74 12.41
C THR A 128 -15.33 -1.30 11.17
N THR A 129 -15.77 -0.05 11.17
CA THR A 129 -16.64 0.47 10.12
C THR A 129 -16.00 0.52 8.74
N GLN A 130 -16.79 0.19 7.72
CA GLN A 130 -16.46 0.47 6.31
C GLN A 130 -16.35 1.97 5.97
N GLY A 131 -16.82 2.86 6.85
CA GLY A 131 -16.90 4.28 6.52
C GLY A 131 -17.89 4.62 5.39
N PRO A 132 -17.95 5.89 4.98
CA PRO A 132 -18.88 6.38 3.95
C PRO A 132 -18.43 6.13 2.50
N TYR A 133 -17.18 5.71 2.29
CA TYR A 133 -16.54 5.70 0.97
C TYR A 133 -16.43 4.29 0.35
N TYR A 134 -17.12 3.30 0.90
CA TYR A 134 -17.25 1.98 0.30
C TYR A 134 -18.21 2.04 -0.91
N HIS A 135 -17.83 1.49 -2.06
CA HIS A 135 -18.74 1.37 -3.19
C HIS A 135 -19.53 0.06 -3.06
N THR A 136 -20.86 0.11 -3.09
CA THR A 136 -21.71 -1.09 -3.03
C THR A 136 -21.77 -1.86 -4.34
N GLU A 137 -21.33 -1.23 -5.43
CA GLU A 137 -21.38 -1.70 -6.80
C GLU A 137 -20.07 -1.34 -7.49
N ASP A 138 -19.70 -2.11 -8.52
CA ASP A 138 -18.53 -1.86 -9.36
C ASP A 138 -17.16 -1.81 -8.65
N HIS A 139 -16.92 -2.66 -7.63
CA HIS A 139 -15.56 -2.89 -7.11
C HIS A 139 -14.77 -3.84 -8.05
N PRO A 140 -13.59 -3.44 -8.57
CA PRO A 140 -12.86 -4.24 -9.56
C PRO A 140 -12.04 -5.37 -8.93
N ILE A 141 -11.97 -6.53 -9.58
CA ILE A 141 -11.02 -7.60 -9.24
C ILE A 141 -9.67 -7.28 -9.90
N ARG A 142 -8.66 -6.86 -9.12
CA ARG A 142 -7.33 -6.51 -9.64
C ARG A 142 -6.25 -6.40 -8.57
N ALA A 143 -5.01 -6.72 -8.95
CA ALA A 143 -3.83 -6.57 -8.10
C ALA A 143 -3.31 -5.13 -8.05
N ASN A 144 -3.19 -4.46 -9.21
CA ASN A 144 -2.78 -3.06 -9.26
C ASN A 144 -4.00 -2.15 -9.09
N MET A 145 -4.07 -1.47 -7.94
CA MET A 145 -5.12 -0.54 -7.55
C MET A 145 -4.82 0.91 -7.96
N ALA A 146 -3.57 1.25 -8.28
CA ALA A 146 -3.11 2.64 -8.40
C ALA A 146 -3.81 3.43 -9.53
N GLU A 147 -4.10 2.76 -10.65
CA GLU A 147 -4.43 3.44 -11.92
C GLU A 147 -3.44 4.57 -12.21
N TRP A 148 -3.93 5.81 -12.29
CA TRP A 148 -3.17 7.02 -12.59
C TRP A 148 -2.84 7.86 -11.33
N GLN A 149 -3.04 7.31 -10.12
CA GLN A 149 -2.79 8.05 -8.88
C GLN A 149 -1.29 8.17 -8.59
N LEU A 150 -0.85 9.41 -8.43
CA LEU A 150 0.54 9.75 -8.12
C LEU A 150 0.81 9.50 -6.63
N GLY A 151 1.96 8.90 -6.32
CA GLY A 151 2.35 8.55 -4.96
C GLY A 151 3.52 7.59 -4.91
N VAL A 152 4.07 7.38 -3.71
CA VAL A 152 5.12 6.38 -3.47
C VAL A 152 4.50 4.99 -3.63
N HIS A 153 5.14 4.13 -4.41
CA HIS A 153 4.69 2.75 -4.60
C HIS A 153 4.55 2.03 -3.25
N PHE A 154 3.43 1.34 -3.06
CA PHE A 154 3.17 0.50 -1.91
C PHE A 154 2.64 -0.87 -2.35
N GLN A 155 3.43 -1.92 -2.10
CA GLN A 155 2.99 -3.32 -2.20
C GLN A 155 2.36 -3.74 -0.88
N MET A 156 1.22 -4.43 -0.91
CA MET A 156 0.50 -4.91 0.28
C MET A 156 0.33 -6.43 0.21
N ASP A 157 0.94 -7.15 1.15
CA ASP A 157 0.71 -8.57 1.37
C ASP A 157 -0.28 -8.72 2.54
N VAL A 158 -1.55 -9.00 2.23
CA VAL A 158 -2.63 -9.19 3.21
C VAL A 158 -2.84 -10.69 3.43
N GLY A 159 -2.35 -11.21 4.55
CA GLY A 159 -2.64 -12.57 5.00
C GLY A 159 -4.02 -12.68 5.66
N VAL A 160 -4.69 -13.81 5.48
CA VAL A 160 -5.95 -14.14 6.15
C VAL A 160 -5.87 -15.54 6.75
N ILE A 161 -6.15 -15.65 8.05
CA ILE A 161 -6.19 -16.91 8.82
C ILE A 161 -7.56 -17.13 9.45
N ASP A 162 -7.96 -18.39 9.58
CA ASP A 162 -9.12 -18.78 10.38
C ASP A 162 -8.69 -18.82 11.86
N VAL A 163 -9.42 -18.13 12.74
CA VAL A 163 -9.11 -18.15 14.18
C VAL A 163 -9.48 -19.45 14.87
N ASP A 164 -10.37 -20.25 14.29
CA ASP A 164 -10.81 -21.52 14.87
C ASP A 164 -9.79 -22.65 14.62
N THR A 165 -8.96 -22.54 13.56
CA THR A 165 -7.90 -23.51 13.22
C THR A 165 -6.48 -22.95 13.27
N CYS A 166 -6.33 -21.62 13.26
CA CYS A 166 -5.07 -20.90 13.05
C CYS A 166 -4.36 -21.20 11.71
N GLU A 167 -5.09 -21.72 10.72
CA GLU A 167 -4.57 -22.02 9.39
C GLU A 167 -4.90 -20.90 8.38
N PRO A 168 -4.06 -20.69 7.33
CA PRO A 168 -4.37 -19.73 6.28
C PRO A 168 -5.59 -20.14 5.45
N ILE A 169 -6.43 -19.16 5.08
CA ILE A 169 -7.64 -19.40 4.28
C ILE A 169 -7.33 -19.11 2.81
N PRO A 170 -7.26 -20.12 1.92
CA PRO A 170 -7.12 -19.90 0.48
C PRO A 170 -8.46 -19.54 -0.19
N ASN A 171 -8.39 -18.85 -1.33
CA ASN A 171 -9.56 -18.47 -2.15
C ASN A 171 -10.61 -17.61 -1.42
N ILE A 172 -10.23 -16.87 -0.39
CA ILE A 172 -11.11 -15.88 0.25
C ILE A 172 -10.84 -14.50 -0.35
N LEU A 173 -11.89 -13.75 -0.68
CA LEU A 173 -11.73 -12.47 -1.37
C LEU A 173 -11.44 -11.36 -0.36
N VAL A 174 -10.26 -10.77 -0.45
CA VAL A 174 -9.88 -9.53 0.23
C VAL A 174 -10.25 -8.38 -0.68
N ASP A 175 -11.02 -7.42 -0.20
CA ASP A 175 -11.39 -6.18 -0.91
C ASP A 175 -10.82 -4.97 -0.16
N LEU A 176 -10.02 -4.16 -0.86
CA LEU A 176 -9.32 -3.01 -0.30
C LEU A 176 -9.74 -1.70 -0.98
N TRP A 177 -9.84 -0.64 -0.19
CA TRP A 177 -9.92 0.73 -0.71
C TRP A 177 -9.24 1.74 0.21
N HIS A 178 -8.66 2.80 -0.36
CA HIS A 178 -8.04 3.87 0.42
C HIS A 178 -8.05 5.23 -0.29
N ALA A 179 -7.69 6.28 0.45
CA ALA A 179 -7.53 7.62 -0.09
C ALA A 179 -6.25 7.76 -0.91
N ASN A 180 -6.23 8.68 -1.88
CA ASN A 180 -5.01 9.08 -2.57
C ASN A 180 -4.08 9.88 -1.67
N ALA A 181 -2.90 10.26 -2.19
CA ALA A 181 -1.85 10.94 -1.43
C ALA A 181 -2.29 12.24 -0.74
N THR A 182 -3.36 12.90 -1.21
CA THR A 182 -3.91 14.14 -0.62
C THR A 182 -5.27 13.94 0.07
N GLY A 183 -5.66 12.70 0.37
CA GLY A 183 -6.82 12.40 1.22
C GLY A 183 -8.18 12.24 0.51
N HIS A 184 -8.22 12.20 -0.82
CA HIS A 184 -9.46 12.07 -1.59
C HIS A 184 -9.77 10.60 -1.91
N TYR A 185 -11.06 10.25 -2.06
CA TYR A 185 -11.52 8.91 -2.46
C TYR A 185 -12.15 8.92 -3.86
N SER A 186 -11.89 7.86 -4.64
CA SER A 186 -12.45 7.67 -5.98
C SER A 186 -13.97 7.72 -5.97
N GLY A 187 -14.53 8.55 -6.84
CA GLY A 187 -15.97 8.72 -7.03
C GLY A 187 -16.65 9.72 -6.09
N HIS A 188 -15.93 10.28 -5.12
CA HIS A 188 -16.41 11.25 -4.14
C HIS A 188 -15.65 12.59 -4.24
N PRO A 189 -15.69 13.30 -5.39
CA PRO A 189 -14.84 14.46 -5.65
C PRO A 189 -15.19 15.71 -4.82
N ASP A 190 -16.47 15.93 -4.53
CA ASP A 190 -16.98 17.20 -3.97
C ASP A 190 -17.90 16.97 -2.75
N PRO A 191 -17.89 17.87 -1.75
CA PRO A 191 -18.92 17.91 -0.71
C PRO A 191 -20.28 18.30 -1.30
N ALA A 192 -21.36 17.95 -0.60
CA ALA A 192 -22.69 18.46 -0.95
C ALA A 192 -22.71 20.01 -0.91
N PRO A 193 -23.51 20.71 -1.75
CA PRO A 193 -23.43 22.16 -1.88
C PRO A 193 -23.58 22.98 -0.59
N HIS A 194 -24.32 22.45 0.40
CA HIS A 194 -24.53 23.08 1.70
C HIS A 194 -23.43 22.78 2.74
N LEU A 195 -22.44 21.96 2.39
CA LEU A 195 -21.31 21.53 3.24
C LEU A 195 -19.96 22.08 2.76
N LYS A 196 -19.92 22.90 1.70
CA LYS A 196 -18.68 23.44 1.13
C LYS A 196 -17.82 24.19 2.15
N ASP A 197 -18.47 24.97 3.02
CA ASP A 197 -17.84 25.77 4.06
C ASP A 197 -17.93 25.12 5.45
N GLU A 198 -18.20 23.81 5.52
CA GLU A 198 -18.28 23.07 6.78
C GLU A 198 -16.95 23.14 7.54
N ILE A 199 -17.03 23.43 8.85
CA ILE A 199 -15.91 23.26 9.78
C ILE A 199 -16.01 21.88 10.44
N PRO A 200 -14.87 21.22 10.77
CA PRO A 200 -14.90 19.91 11.40
C PRO A 200 -15.69 19.95 12.71
N ALA A 201 -16.34 18.83 13.06
CA ALA A 201 -17.07 18.71 14.31
C ALA A 201 -16.15 19.03 15.51
N GLN A 202 -16.58 19.92 16.40
CA GLN A 202 -15.75 20.41 17.50
C GLN A 202 -15.84 19.54 18.77
N THR A 203 -16.90 18.73 18.89
CA THR A 203 -17.22 17.91 20.06
C THR A 203 -17.86 16.58 19.66
N GLY A 204 -18.04 15.67 20.63
CA GLY A 204 -18.64 14.35 20.42
C GLY A 204 -17.71 13.33 19.74
N VAL A 205 -18.23 12.14 19.45
CA VAL A 205 -17.45 11.02 18.88
C VAL A 205 -16.89 11.31 17.47
N ARG A 206 -17.53 12.23 16.74
CA ARG A 206 -17.11 12.72 15.42
C ARG A 206 -16.09 13.86 15.47
N LYS A 207 -15.64 14.30 16.66
CA LYS A 207 -14.74 15.45 16.82
C LYS A 207 -13.53 15.32 15.87
N GLY A 208 -13.31 16.33 15.02
CA GLY A 208 -12.26 16.35 14.00
C GLY A 208 -12.74 15.98 12.59
N LEU A 209 -13.95 15.44 12.40
CA LEU A 209 -14.45 15.04 11.09
C LEU A 209 -15.31 16.09 10.40
N LEU A 210 -15.23 16.10 9.07
CA LEU A 210 -16.24 16.67 8.18
C LEU A 210 -17.34 15.64 7.88
N SER A 211 -18.42 16.10 7.29
CA SER A 211 -19.47 15.26 6.70
C SER A 211 -18.97 14.57 5.43
N ALA A 212 -19.54 13.39 5.13
CA ALA A 212 -19.10 12.57 4.02
C ALA A 212 -19.43 13.19 2.66
N PHE A 213 -18.52 13.05 1.70
CA PHE A 213 -18.75 13.49 0.33
C PHE A 213 -19.62 12.43 -0.40
N PRO A 214 -20.71 12.80 -1.07
CA PRO A 214 -21.54 11.84 -1.81
C PRO A 214 -20.79 11.23 -3.00
N ARG A 215 -21.12 9.99 -3.38
CA ARG A 215 -20.60 9.39 -4.63
C ARG A 215 -21.31 10.06 -5.82
N THR A 216 -20.62 10.95 -6.51
CA THR A 216 -21.17 11.68 -7.68
C THR A 216 -20.54 11.26 -9.00
N ASN A 217 -19.36 10.62 -8.98
CA ASN A 217 -18.78 9.97 -10.15
C ASN A 217 -18.72 8.44 -9.94
N THR A 218 -19.63 7.70 -10.58
CA THR A 218 -19.71 6.24 -10.42
C THR A 218 -18.60 5.49 -11.16
N HIS A 219 -17.93 6.11 -12.14
CA HIS A 219 -16.94 5.45 -13.00
C HIS A 219 -15.53 5.42 -12.42
N GLU A 220 -15.24 6.24 -11.40
CA GLU A 220 -13.93 6.25 -10.75
C GLU A 220 -13.77 5.07 -9.80
N GLN A 221 -12.71 4.28 -10.01
CA GLN A 221 -12.39 3.08 -9.22
C GLN A 221 -10.97 3.10 -8.66
N TRP A 222 -10.16 4.14 -8.92
CA TRP A 222 -8.77 4.22 -8.48
C TRP A 222 -8.62 3.99 -6.96
N LEU A 223 -7.53 3.33 -6.57
CA LEU A 223 -7.22 2.92 -5.20
C LEU A 223 -8.28 2.01 -4.56
N ARG A 224 -8.97 1.24 -5.41
CA ARG A 224 -9.84 0.11 -5.04
C ARG A 224 -9.39 -1.14 -5.79
N GLY A 225 -9.54 -2.29 -5.16
CA GLY A 225 -9.31 -3.58 -5.78
C GLY A 225 -9.59 -4.73 -4.83
N ALA A 226 -10.13 -5.82 -5.38
CA ALA A 226 -10.31 -7.08 -4.67
C ALA A 226 -9.49 -8.20 -5.31
N LEU A 227 -8.98 -9.12 -4.48
CA LEU A 227 -8.26 -10.32 -4.91
C LEU A 227 -8.56 -11.51 -3.99
N PRO A 228 -8.66 -12.72 -4.54
CA PRO A 228 -8.64 -13.92 -3.73
C PRO A 228 -7.25 -14.16 -3.14
N THR A 229 -7.22 -14.70 -1.92
CA THR A 229 -5.99 -15.22 -1.33
C THR A 229 -5.46 -16.44 -2.08
N ASP A 230 -4.14 -16.55 -2.13
CA ASP A 230 -3.42 -17.70 -2.67
C ASP A 230 -3.49 -18.94 -1.74
N ARG A 231 -2.75 -20.00 -2.08
CA ARG A 231 -2.68 -21.22 -1.27
C ARG A 231 -2.06 -21.05 0.12
N ASN A 232 -1.39 -19.92 0.39
CA ASN A 232 -0.83 -19.56 1.69
C ASN A 232 -1.71 -18.55 2.43
N GLY A 233 -2.93 -18.30 1.94
CA GLY A 233 -3.86 -17.34 2.53
C GLY A 233 -3.45 -15.88 2.32
N VAL A 234 -2.63 -15.55 1.32
CA VAL A 234 -2.17 -14.16 1.08
C VAL A 234 -2.79 -13.60 -0.20
N ALA A 235 -3.37 -12.40 -0.12
CA ALA A 235 -3.74 -11.58 -1.26
C ALA A 235 -2.70 -10.44 -1.41
N GLN A 236 -2.07 -10.35 -2.59
CA GLN A 236 -1.00 -9.39 -2.87
C GLN A 236 -1.47 -8.27 -3.80
N PHE A 237 -1.44 -7.04 -3.30
CA PHE A 237 -1.85 -5.85 -4.04
C PHE A 237 -0.67 -4.91 -4.29
N THR A 238 -0.83 -4.04 -5.27
CA THR A 238 0.07 -2.93 -5.55
C THR A 238 -0.74 -1.65 -5.70
N SER A 239 -0.32 -0.59 -5.00
CA SER A 239 -0.98 0.70 -5.00
C SER A 239 0.05 1.82 -4.78
N VAL A 240 -0.43 3.02 -4.46
CA VAL A 240 0.37 4.06 -3.79
C VAL A 240 0.13 4.02 -2.28
N PHE A 241 1.09 4.51 -1.50
CA PHE A 241 0.88 4.74 -0.07
C PHE A 241 -0.27 5.75 0.14
N PRO A 242 -1.22 5.51 1.06
CA PRO A 242 -2.38 6.38 1.27
C PRO A 242 -2.02 7.74 1.89
N GLY A 243 -2.78 8.78 1.53
CA GLY A 243 -2.73 10.08 2.20
C GLY A 243 -3.54 10.12 3.51
N TYR A 244 -3.84 11.33 3.98
CA TYR A 244 -4.71 11.56 5.13
C TYR A 244 -5.76 12.62 4.81
N TYR A 245 -6.87 12.56 5.52
CA TYR A 245 -7.96 13.54 5.46
C TYR A 245 -8.38 13.94 6.88
N THR A 246 -9.04 15.09 6.99
CA THR A 246 -9.36 15.75 8.27
C THR A 246 -10.02 14.81 9.29
N GLY A 247 -9.35 14.66 10.44
CA GLY A 247 -9.81 13.88 11.60
C GLY A 247 -9.53 12.38 11.55
N ARG A 248 -8.94 11.84 10.48
CA ARG A 248 -8.59 10.42 10.41
C ARG A 248 -7.09 10.20 10.33
N ALA A 249 -6.60 9.21 11.07
CA ALA A 249 -5.28 8.64 10.85
C ALA A 249 -5.17 8.05 9.44
N THR A 250 -3.96 7.90 8.88
CA THR A 250 -3.82 7.27 7.54
C THR A 250 -4.12 5.78 7.62
N HIS A 251 -4.98 5.30 6.73
CA HIS A 251 -5.46 3.92 6.73
C HIS A 251 -5.77 3.38 5.34
N VAL A 252 -5.79 2.05 5.24
CA VAL A 252 -6.40 1.27 4.14
C VAL A 252 -7.59 0.53 4.73
N HIS A 253 -8.77 0.62 4.10
CA HIS A 253 -9.91 -0.19 4.52
C HIS A 253 -9.81 -1.60 3.96
N VAL A 254 -10.39 -2.56 4.67
CA VAL A 254 -10.52 -3.96 4.22
C VAL A 254 -11.93 -4.49 4.42
N LYS A 255 -12.37 -5.34 3.49
CA LYS A 255 -13.44 -6.32 3.68
C LYS A 255 -12.96 -7.70 3.27
N ILE A 256 -13.49 -8.73 3.92
CA ILE A 256 -13.17 -10.14 3.62
C ILE A 256 -14.47 -10.90 3.37
N HIS A 257 -14.60 -11.44 2.16
CA HIS A 257 -15.79 -12.14 1.69
C HIS A 257 -15.50 -13.64 1.56
N ASN A 258 -16.10 -14.47 2.41
CA ASN A 258 -15.97 -15.94 2.37
C ASN A 258 -16.56 -16.52 1.09
N ASP A 259 -17.76 -16.05 0.74
CA ASP A 259 -18.50 -16.50 -0.42
C ASP A 259 -18.55 -15.34 -1.42
N TRP A 260 -18.01 -15.54 -2.62
CA TRP A 260 -17.89 -14.52 -3.67
C TRP A 260 -17.94 -15.15 -5.07
N GLU A 261 -18.37 -14.38 -6.06
CA GLU A 261 -18.48 -14.78 -7.47
C GLU A 261 -17.89 -13.68 -8.36
N ALA A 262 -16.99 -14.04 -9.29
CA ALA A 262 -16.48 -13.12 -10.29
C ALA A 262 -17.53 -12.86 -11.39
N LEU A 263 -17.76 -11.59 -11.71
CA LEU A 263 -18.74 -11.16 -12.73
C LEU A 263 -18.04 -10.89 -14.08
N PRO A 264 -18.73 -11.07 -15.23
CA PRO A 264 -18.12 -10.92 -16.56
C PRO A 264 -17.55 -9.53 -16.90
N ASN A 265 -17.94 -8.50 -16.14
CA ASN A 265 -17.44 -7.13 -16.24
C ASN A 265 -16.14 -6.89 -15.44
N GLY A 266 -15.56 -7.93 -14.81
CA GLY A 266 -14.33 -7.82 -14.02
C GLY A 266 -14.55 -7.32 -12.59
N THR A 267 -15.79 -7.27 -12.11
CA THR A 267 -16.12 -7.00 -10.70
C THR A 267 -16.55 -8.28 -9.99
N PHE A 268 -16.98 -8.20 -8.72
CA PHE A 268 -17.47 -9.36 -7.97
C PHE A 268 -18.85 -9.15 -7.37
N ARG A 269 -19.54 -10.26 -7.10
CA ARG A 269 -20.70 -10.32 -6.20
C ARG A 269 -20.24 -10.93 -4.88
N SER A 270 -20.52 -10.23 -3.78
CA SER A 270 -20.37 -10.78 -2.42
C SER A 270 -21.60 -11.62 -2.06
N GLY A 271 -21.38 -12.85 -1.61
CA GLY A 271 -22.38 -13.66 -0.92
C GLY A 271 -22.33 -13.45 0.59
N ARG A 272 -21.16 -13.61 1.21
CA ARG A 272 -21.00 -13.55 2.68
C ARG A 272 -19.76 -12.75 3.11
N LEU A 273 -20.01 -11.57 3.68
CA LEU A 273 -19.04 -10.72 4.35
C LEU A 273 -18.77 -11.26 5.76
N ILE A 274 -17.51 -11.53 6.09
CA ILE A 274 -17.09 -12.10 7.39
C ILE A 274 -16.15 -11.20 8.21
N HIS A 275 -15.63 -10.13 7.62
CA HIS A 275 -14.83 -9.11 8.31
C HIS A 275 -14.90 -7.77 7.58
N THR A 276 -14.97 -6.67 8.34
CA THR A 276 -14.73 -5.29 7.92
C THR A 276 -13.72 -4.65 8.86
N GLY A 277 -12.67 -4.05 8.31
CA GLY A 277 -11.51 -3.59 9.06
C GLY A 277 -10.88 -2.31 8.49
N GLN A 278 -9.96 -1.73 9.26
CA GLN A 278 -9.06 -0.68 8.79
C GLN A 278 -7.64 -1.02 9.25
N PHE A 279 -6.69 -0.92 8.31
CA PHE A 279 -5.26 -1.09 8.53
C PHE A 279 -4.58 0.27 8.60
N PHE A 280 -3.66 0.43 9.53
CA PHE A 280 -2.97 1.70 9.84
C PHE A 280 -1.46 1.59 9.60
N PHE A 281 -0.76 2.69 9.82
CA PHE A 281 0.67 2.83 9.61
C PHE A 281 1.31 3.50 10.82
N ASP A 282 2.57 3.19 11.09
CA ASP A 282 3.30 3.84 12.18
C ASP A 282 3.34 5.38 11.99
N ASP A 283 3.18 6.12 13.08
CA ASP A 283 3.13 7.59 13.05
C ASP A 283 4.46 8.21 12.59
N GLU A 284 5.61 7.58 12.84
CA GLU A 284 6.91 8.03 12.32
C GLU A 284 6.98 7.88 10.81
N LEU A 285 6.48 6.75 10.26
CA LEU A 285 6.39 6.54 8.82
C LEU A 285 5.48 7.59 8.16
N ASN A 286 4.30 7.84 8.74
CA ASN A 286 3.37 8.88 8.28
C ASN A 286 4.03 10.27 8.26
N MET A 287 4.71 10.65 9.35
CA MET A 287 5.41 11.94 9.49
C MET A 287 6.63 12.08 8.56
N MET A 288 7.24 10.98 8.13
CA MET A 288 8.27 11.01 7.08
C MET A 288 7.63 11.13 5.70
N MET A 289 6.53 10.41 5.43
CA MET A 289 5.83 10.42 4.14
C MET A 289 5.25 11.81 3.81
N ASP A 290 4.74 12.54 4.80
CA ASP A 290 4.21 13.91 4.63
C ASP A 290 5.21 14.91 4.02
N LYS A 291 6.51 14.60 4.02
CA LYS A 291 7.57 15.45 3.46
C LYS A 291 7.91 15.10 2.01
N VAL A 292 7.38 13.99 1.50
CA VAL A 292 7.64 13.45 0.16
C VAL A 292 6.57 13.95 -0.80
N TRP A 293 6.93 14.27 -2.04
CA TRP A 293 5.93 14.57 -3.07
C TRP A 293 5.22 13.29 -3.53
N PRO A 294 3.89 13.27 -3.76
CA PRO A 294 2.95 14.40 -3.72
C PRO A 294 2.29 14.66 -2.36
N TYR A 295 2.57 13.88 -1.31
CA TYR A 295 1.96 14.00 0.02
C TYR A 295 2.18 15.39 0.65
N ASN A 296 3.34 15.99 0.40
CA ASN A 296 3.66 17.36 0.82
C ASN A 296 2.81 18.46 0.15
N THR A 297 1.93 18.11 -0.79
CA THR A 297 0.96 19.02 -1.42
C THR A 297 -0.47 18.89 -0.86
N ASN A 298 -0.66 18.13 0.22
CA ASN A 298 -1.98 17.96 0.84
C ASN A 298 -2.57 19.30 1.32
N PRO A 299 -3.72 19.77 0.77
CA PRO A 299 -4.22 21.13 0.97
C PRO A 299 -4.68 21.43 2.41
N ILE A 300 -4.80 20.42 3.27
CA ILE A 300 -5.22 20.60 4.67
C ILE A 300 -4.06 20.66 5.68
N ALA A 301 -2.81 20.49 5.23
CA ALA A 301 -1.65 20.30 6.11
C ALA A 301 -1.48 21.41 7.16
N ASP A 302 -1.54 22.67 6.71
CA ASP A 302 -1.39 23.86 7.56
C ASP A 302 -2.72 24.43 8.09
N LEU A 303 -3.86 23.77 7.80
CA LEU A 303 -5.18 24.26 8.20
C LEU A 303 -5.46 23.90 9.68
N PRO A 304 -5.74 24.89 10.56
CA PRO A 304 -5.98 24.65 11.98
C PRO A 304 -7.10 23.63 12.24
N GLY A 305 -6.78 22.57 12.98
CA GLY A 305 -7.72 21.49 13.29
C GLY A 305 -8.12 20.59 12.11
N ARG A 306 -7.43 20.69 10.95
CA ARG A 306 -7.67 19.84 9.77
C ARG A 306 -6.47 19.01 9.31
N GLY A 307 -5.25 19.36 9.75
CA GLY A 307 -4.00 18.70 9.37
C GLY A 307 -3.85 17.26 9.86
N ARG A 308 -2.62 16.74 9.77
CA ARG A 308 -2.23 15.36 10.10
C ARG A 308 -2.77 14.92 11.47
N THR A 309 -3.69 13.95 11.46
CA THR A 309 -4.19 13.28 12.66
C THR A 309 -3.30 12.07 12.96
N ARG A 310 -2.89 11.90 14.23
CA ARG A 310 -2.10 10.74 14.68
C ARG A 310 -3.01 9.55 14.97
N ASN A 311 -2.44 8.35 14.98
CA ASN A 311 -3.17 7.11 15.25
C ASN A 311 -3.99 7.18 16.56
N TRP A 312 -3.38 7.64 17.66
CA TRP A 312 -4.06 7.75 18.95
C TRP A 312 -5.06 8.91 19.07
N GLU A 313 -5.18 9.75 18.04
CA GLU A 313 -6.14 10.86 17.94
C GLU A 313 -7.24 10.60 16.90
N ASP A 314 -7.28 9.40 16.31
CA ASP A 314 -8.24 9.03 15.27
C ASP A 314 -9.70 9.23 15.71
N SER A 315 -10.45 10.06 14.96
CA SER A 315 -11.87 10.29 15.23
C SER A 315 -12.67 8.98 15.14
N LEU A 316 -13.79 8.90 15.87
CA LEU A 316 -14.57 7.67 16.09
C LEU A 316 -13.81 6.55 16.84
N GLN A 317 -12.56 6.78 17.26
CA GLN A 317 -11.72 5.82 17.97
C GLN A 317 -11.44 4.53 17.17
N ILE A 318 -11.44 4.59 15.83
CA ILE A 318 -11.31 3.36 15.01
C ILE A 318 -9.96 2.68 15.25
N PHE A 319 -8.86 3.45 15.27
CA PHE A 319 -7.54 2.90 15.59
C PHE A 319 -7.51 2.15 16.94
N GLN A 320 -8.17 2.69 17.96
CA GLN A 320 -8.24 2.11 19.30
C GLN A 320 -9.08 0.84 19.32
N VAL A 321 -10.27 0.84 18.69
CA VAL A 321 -11.12 -0.35 18.54
C VAL A 321 -10.40 -1.44 17.72
N SER A 322 -9.65 -1.07 16.69
CA SER A 322 -8.81 -2.00 15.94
C SER A 322 -7.67 -2.62 16.76
N HIS A 323 -7.35 -2.12 17.96
CA HIS A 323 -6.41 -2.74 18.90
C HIS A 323 -7.08 -3.62 19.96
N ASP A 324 -8.42 -3.71 19.97
CA ASP A 324 -9.13 -4.56 20.92
C ASP A 324 -8.68 -6.02 20.81
N ASN A 325 -8.77 -6.75 21.92
CA ASN A 325 -8.33 -8.14 22.06
C ASN A 325 -6.84 -8.42 21.73
N GLY A 326 -6.01 -7.38 21.59
CA GLY A 326 -4.57 -7.53 21.35
C GLY A 326 -4.19 -7.75 19.88
N TYR A 327 -5.08 -7.44 18.94
CA TYR A 327 -4.72 -7.36 17.52
C TYR A 327 -3.84 -6.12 17.27
N PHE A 328 -2.94 -6.22 16.30
CA PHE A 328 -2.10 -5.11 15.83
C PHE A 328 -2.51 -4.76 14.40
N PRO A 329 -3.34 -3.72 14.19
CA PRO A 329 -3.88 -3.33 12.88
C PRO A 329 -2.90 -2.48 12.05
N THR A 330 -1.62 -2.40 12.46
CA THR A 330 -0.60 -1.60 11.78
C THR A 330 0.23 -2.48 10.85
N PHE A 331 0.44 -2.05 9.61
CA PHE A 331 1.33 -2.77 8.67
C PHE A 331 2.77 -2.85 9.20
N ASP A 332 3.39 -4.03 9.12
CA ASP A 332 4.86 -4.17 9.16
C ASP A 332 5.42 -3.70 7.81
N VAL A 333 6.01 -2.50 7.78
CA VAL A 333 6.46 -1.86 6.53
C VAL A 333 7.98 -1.91 6.36
N GLU A 334 8.42 -2.47 5.24
CA GLU A 334 9.80 -2.42 4.78
C GLU A 334 9.96 -1.50 3.57
N LYS A 335 11.15 -0.89 3.41
CA LYS A 335 11.51 -0.18 2.17
C LYS A 335 11.90 -1.20 1.09
N LEU A 336 11.42 -0.99 -0.13
CA LEU A 336 11.74 -1.83 -1.28
C LEU A 336 13.22 -1.67 -1.69
N GLY A 337 13.70 -0.41 -1.67
CA GLY A 337 15.07 -0.01 -1.94
C GLY A 337 15.77 0.66 -0.75
N GLY A 338 16.71 1.56 -1.05
CA GLY A 338 17.52 2.27 -0.04
C GLY A 338 16.78 3.46 0.58
N VAL A 339 15.88 4.09 -0.18
CA VAL A 339 15.04 5.21 0.26
C VAL A 339 13.55 4.86 0.12
N MET A 340 12.68 5.59 0.82
CA MET A 340 11.23 5.30 0.79
C MET A 340 10.62 5.54 -0.59
N THR A 341 11.16 6.48 -1.36
CA THR A 341 10.70 6.80 -2.73
C THR A 341 10.94 5.68 -3.72
N ASP A 342 11.82 4.72 -3.41
CA ASP A 342 12.00 3.50 -4.21
C ASP A 342 10.78 2.56 -4.12
N GLY A 343 9.92 2.78 -3.13
CA GLY A 343 8.74 1.98 -2.82
C GLY A 343 8.78 1.37 -1.41
N LEU A 344 7.62 0.92 -0.97
CA LEU A 344 7.39 0.27 0.32
C LEU A 344 6.68 -1.07 0.10
N ILE A 345 6.94 -2.05 0.97
CA ILE A 345 6.15 -3.28 1.08
C ILE A 345 5.62 -3.40 2.50
N GLY A 346 4.31 -3.58 2.64
CA GLY A 346 3.61 -3.74 3.91
C GLY A 346 3.07 -5.15 4.06
N TYR A 347 3.30 -5.74 5.23
CA TYR A 347 2.75 -7.03 5.62
C TYR A 347 1.70 -6.85 6.72
N ILE A 348 0.55 -7.49 6.58
CA ILE A 348 -0.46 -7.57 7.64
C ILE A 348 -1.15 -8.93 7.61
N THR A 349 -1.82 -9.31 8.70
CA THR A 349 -2.47 -10.61 8.82
C THR A 349 -3.76 -10.46 9.59
N VAL A 350 -4.88 -10.81 8.99
CA VAL A 350 -6.21 -10.70 9.58
C VAL A 350 -6.65 -12.07 10.08
N GLY A 351 -7.01 -12.15 11.35
CA GLY A 351 -7.69 -13.33 11.91
C GLY A 351 -9.20 -13.15 11.79
N VAL A 352 -9.85 -14.04 11.04
CA VAL A 352 -11.31 -14.01 10.81
C VAL A 352 -11.97 -15.27 11.35
N ASN A 353 -13.24 -15.18 11.74
CA ASN A 353 -14.06 -16.35 12.02
C ASN A 353 -14.97 -16.63 10.81
N ARG A 354 -14.95 -17.85 10.28
CA ARG A 354 -15.74 -18.21 9.08
C ARG A 354 -17.21 -18.53 9.36
N SER A 355 -17.61 -18.51 10.63
CA SER A 355 -18.94 -18.83 11.15
C SER A 355 -19.72 -17.57 11.61
N VAL A 356 -19.33 -16.37 11.17
CA VAL A 356 -20.09 -15.13 11.39
C VAL A 356 -20.61 -14.52 10.09
N ILE A 357 -21.57 -13.59 10.21
CA ILE A 357 -21.89 -12.62 9.17
C ILE A 357 -21.71 -11.22 9.75
N VAL A 358 -21.03 -10.36 9.00
CA VAL A 358 -20.81 -8.97 9.36
C VAL A 358 -21.80 -8.09 8.59
N ASP A 359 -22.57 -7.28 9.32
CA ASP A 359 -23.59 -6.36 8.79
C ASP A 359 -23.22 -4.92 9.18
N GLU A 360 -22.33 -4.34 8.37
CA GLU A 360 -21.70 -3.03 8.59
C GLU A 360 -22.26 -1.96 7.66
N ALA A 361 -23.55 -1.64 7.78
CA ALA A 361 -24.09 -0.42 7.18
C ALA A 361 -23.46 0.82 7.85
N TRP A 362 -22.87 1.73 7.07
CA TRP A 362 -22.33 2.99 7.61
C TRP A 362 -23.43 3.86 8.22
N VAL A 363 -23.36 4.10 9.53
CA VAL A 363 -24.24 5.01 10.26
C VAL A 363 -23.51 6.34 10.48
N PRO A 364 -23.93 7.46 9.85
CA PRO A 364 -23.19 8.73 9.93
C PRO A 364 -22.99 9.29 11.35
N THR A 365 -23.91 9.01 12.29
CA THR A 365 -23.88 9.57 13.65
C THR A 365 -22.96 8.81 14.62
N THR A 366 -22.89 7.48 14.51
CA THR A 366 -22.11 6.61 15.40
C THR A 366 -20.85 6.06 14.75
N GLY A 367 -20.80 5.98 13.42
CA GLY A 367 -19.67 5.46 12.66
C GLY A 367 -19.37 3.98 12.90
N GLY A 368 -20.38 3.14 13.11
CA GLY A 368 -20.19 1.71 13.38
C GLY A 368 -21.27 0.82 12.76
N GLY A 369 -20.94 -0.45 12.55
CA GLY A 369 -21.87 -1.52 12.20
C GLY A 369 -22.06 -2.54 13.33
N LYS A 370 -22.52 -3.75 12.99
CA LYS A 370 -22.76 -4.83 13.97
C LYS A 370 -22.44 -6.22 13.41
N THR A 371 -21.78 -7.03 14.22
CA THR A 371 -21.65 -8.48 14.00
C THR A 371 -22.95 -9.22 14.30
N LYS A 372 -23.20 -10.30 13.56
CA LYS A 372 -24.29 -11.26 13.81
C LYS A 372 -23.74 -12.70 13.71
N PRO A 373 -24.15 -13.63 14.59
CA PRO A 373 -23.86 -15.05 14.39
C PRO A 373 -24.38 -15.53 13.03
N TYR A 374 -23.63 -16.39 12.33
CA TYR A 374 -24.16 -17.01 11.11
C TYR A 374 -25.25 -18.01 11.46
N VAL A 375 -26.39 -17.89 10.76
CA VAL A 375 -27.45 -18.89 10.76
C VAL A 375 -27.54 -19.43 9.33
N PRO A 376 -27.22 -20.72 9.08
CA PRO A 376 -27.43 -21.33 7.77
C PRO A 376 -28.89 -21.20 7.32
N ALA A 377 -29.12 -21.00 6.02
CA ALA A 377 -30.48 -20.87 5.47
C ALA A 377 -31.38 -22.07 5.82
N ASP A 378 -30.78 -23.26 5.91
CA ASP A 378 -31.44 -24.53 6.21
C ASP A 378 -31.83 -24.67 7.69
N ALA A 379 -31.32 -23.81 8.57
CA ALA A 379 -31.60 -23.78 10.00
C ALA A 379 -32.72 -22.80 10.40
N ALA A 380 -33.25 -22.04 9.43
CA ALA A 380 -34.43 -21.20 9.64
C ALA A 380 -35.68 -22.08 9.73
N ALA A 381 -35.99 -22.54 10.94
CA ALA A 381 -37.21 -23.30 11.21
C ALA A 381 -38.45 -22.53 10.70
N PRO A 382 -39.40 -23.19 9.99
CA PRO A 382 -40.57 -22.51 9.47
C PRO A 382 -41.37 -21.93 10.64
N SER A 383 -41.64 -20.61 10.56
CA SER A 383 -42.46 -19.94 11.56
C SER A 383 -43.86 -20.55 11.55
N HIS A 384 -44.20 -21.27 12.62
CA HIS A 384 -45.58 -21.69 12.86
C HIS A 384 -46.44 -20.43 13.01
N GLN A 385 -47.24 -20.11 12.00
CA GLN A 385 -48.42 -19.28 12.17
C GLN A 385 -49.46 -20.13 12.91
N GLU A 386 -49.68 -19.82 14.18
CA GLU A 386 -50.94 -20.20 14.83
C GLU A 386 -52.08 -19.36 14.25
N LEU A 387 -53.25 -20.00 14.11
CA LEU A 387 -54.49 -19.45 13.54
C LEU A 387 -55.33 -18.72 14.59
#